data_AF-A0A964FMJ5-F1
#
_entry.id   AF-A0A964FMJ5-F1
#
_cell.length_a   1.000
_cell.length_b   1.000
_cell.length_c   1.000
_cell.angle_alpha   90.00
_cell.angle_beta   90.00
_cell.angle_gamma   90.00
#
_symmetry.space_group_name_H-M   'P 1'
#
loop_
_entity.id
_entity.type
_entity.pdbx_description
1 polymer ?
#
loop_
_entity_poly.entity_id
_entity_poly.type
_entity_poly.pdbx_seq_one_letter_code
_entity_poly.pdbx_strand_id
1 'polypeptide(L)'
;MNKVIWAYQQSCQLKSDLKDASRKIQEIVSQLPEQVNAAQVDLKQLQENLVNCLTFFLICANYISRLEEQENRIQTNLNKYNKRL
;
A
#
# COMPACT_ATOMS: atom_id res chain seq x y z
N MET A 1 -8.91 -3.58 25.80
CA MET A 1 -8.13 -3.89 24.57
C MET A 1 -6.67 -3.48 24.81
N ASN A 2 -5.69 -4.38 24.66
CA ASN A 2 -4.27 -4.04 24.84
C ASN A 2 -3.78 -3.22 23.62
N LYS A 3 -3.06 -2.10 23.85
CA LYS A 3 -2.58 -1.19 22.79
C LYS A 3 -1.69 -1.90 21.75
N VAL A 4 -0.93 -2.92 22.16
CA VAL A 4 -0.09 -3.72 21.26
C VAL A 4 -0.94 -4.60 20.34
N ILE A 5 -1.97 -5.25 20.89
CA ILE A 5 -2.90 -6.09 20.11
C ILE A 5 -3.65 -5.24 19.08
N TRP A 6 -4.09 -4.04 19.49
CA TRP A 6 -4.77 -3.12 18.58
C TRP A 6 -3.85 -2.63 17.45
N ALA A 7 -2.60 -2.25 17.76
CA ALA A 7 -1.62 -1.85 16.75
C ALA A 7 -1.33 -3.00 15.76
N TYR A 8 -1.17 -4.24 16.26
CA TYR A 8 -0.99 -5.42 15.42
C TYR A 8 -2.17 -5.67 14.48
N GLN A 9 -3.41 -5.57 14.97
CA GLN A 9 -4.60 -5.71 14.14
C GLN A 9 -4.66 -4.64 13.04
N GLN A 10 -4.29 -3.39 13.35
CA GLN A 10 -4.18 -2.34 12.33
C GLN A 10 -3.11 -2.66 11.27
N SER A 11 -1.96 -3.18 11.68
CA SER A 11 -0.90 -3.62 10.75
C SER A 11 -1.39 -4.71 9.80
N CYS A 12 -2.19 -5.67 10.28
CA CYS A 12 -2.78 -6.71 9.44
C CYS A 12 -3.71 -6.13 8.38
N GLN A 13 -4.58 -5.17 8.75
CA GLN A 13 -5.46 -4.51 7.79
C GLN A 13 -4.67 -3.72 6.75
N LEU A 14 -3.73 -2.88 7.18
CA LEU A 14 -2.88 -2.09 6.28
C LEU A 14 -2.10 -2.97 5.29
N LYS A 15 -1.63 -4.15 5.74
CA LYS A 15 -0.96 -5.12 4.87
C LYS A 15 -1.91 -5.71 3.84
N SER A 16 -3.17 -5.96 4.19
CA SER A 16 -4.18 -6.42 3.22
C SER A 16 -4.45 -5.34 2.18
N ASP A 17 -4.69 -4.11 2.62
CA ASP A 17 -4.98 -2.98 1.73
C ASP A 17 -3.81 -2.70 0.77
N LEU A 18 -2.56 -2.81 1.26
CA LEU A 18 -1.36 -2.68 0.44
C LEU A 18 -1.28 -3.76 -0.65
N LYS A 19 -1.62 -5.01 -0.33
CA LYS A 19 -1.62 -6.11 -1.31
C LYS A 19 -2.67 -5.86 -2.40
N ASP A 20 -3.85 -5.38 -2.02
CA ASP A 20 -4.91 -5.10 -2.99
C ASP A 20 -4.57 -3.90 -3.89
N ALA A 21 -3.99 -2.84 -3.32
CA ALA A 21 -3.48 -1.71 -4.11
C ALA A 21 -2.36 -2.13 -5.06
N SER A 22 -1.42 -2.96 -4.59
CA SER A 22 -0.33 -3.51 -5.42
C SER A 22 -0.86 -4.37 -6.57
N ARG A 23 -1.88 -5.20 -6.33
CA ARG A 23 -2.52 -6.01 -7.39
C ARG A 23 -3.11 -5.13 -8.48
N LYS A 24 -3.85 -4.08 -8.11
CA LYS A 24 -4.45 -3.14 -9.07
C LYS A 24 -3.39 -2.42 -9.92
N ILE A 25 -2.26 -2.04 -9.32
CA ILE A 25 -1.14 -1.46 -10.09
C ILE A 25 -0.60 -2.47 -11.09
N GLN A 26 -0.38 -3.72 -10.67
CA GLN A 26 0.13 -4.76 -11.57
C GLN A 26 -0.82 -5.03 -12.74
N GLU A 27 -2.13 -5.06 -12.50
CA GLU A 27 -3.14 -5.21 -13.55
C GLU A 27 -3.00 -4.09 -14.61
N ILE A 28 -2.95 -2.82 -14.17
CA ILE A 28 -2.80 -1.69 -15.09
C ILE A 28 -1.45 -1.76 -15.83
N VAL A 29 -0.35 -1.99 -15.10
CA VAL A 29 1.00 -2.04 -15.67
C VAL A 29 1.14 -3.19 -16.68
N SER A 30 0.50 -4.33 -16.44
CA SER A 30 0.54 -5.47 -17.35
C SER A 30 -0.14 -5.21 -18.69
N GLN A 31 -1.11 -4.29 -18.74
CA GLN A 31 -1.85 -3.91 -19.94
C GLN A 31 -1.19 -2.75 -20.71
N LEU A 32 -0.29 -2.00 -20.08
CA LEU A 32 0.40 -0.86 -20.71
C LEU A 32 1.13 -1.22 -22.01
N PRO A 33 1.87 -2.34 -22.11
CA PRO A 33 2.58 -2.69 -23.35
C PRO A 33 1.63 -2.87 -24.54
N GLU A 34 0.46 -3.47 -24.34
CA GLU A 34 -0.54 -3.65 -25.40
C GLU A 34 -1.15 -2.31 -25.82
N GLN A 35 -1.46 -1.43 -24.85
CA GLN A 35 -2.03 -0.11 -25.11
C GLN A 35 -1.06 0.80 -25.87
N VAL A 36 0.23 0.75 -25.56
CA VAL A 36 1.26 1.59 -26.20
C VAL A 36 1.67 1.06 -27.58
N ASN A 37 1.61 -0.26 -27.79
CA ASN A 37 1.95 -0.88 -29.08
C ASN A 37 0.75 -1.03 -30.02
N ALA A 38 -0.44 -0.55 -29.63
CA ALA A 38 -1.63 -0.57 -30.48
C ALA A 38 -1.38 0.23 -31.78
N ALA A 39 -1.92 -0.26 -32.90
CA ALA A 39 -1.79 0.39 -34.21
C ALA A 39 -2.30 1.84 -34.21
N GLN A 40 -3.27 2.14 -33.33
CA GLN A 40 -3.68 3.48 -32.98
C GLN A 40 -3.83 3.56 -31.46
N VAL A 41 -2.97 4.35 -30.82
CA VAL A 41 -2.97 4.52 -29.37
C VAL A 41 -4.12 5.45 -28.96
N ASP A 42 -4.98 5.00 -28.05
CA ASP A 42 -5.92 5.87 -27.36
C ASP A 42 -5.17 6.64 -26.25
N LEU A 43 -4.73 7.85 -26.60
CA LEU A 43 -3.98 8.72 -25.69
C LEU A 43 -4.78 9.13 -24.45
N LYS A 44 -6.12 9.21 -24.55
CA LYS A 44 -6.98 9.58 -23.42
C LYS A 44 -7.04 8.43 -22.42
N GLN A 45 -7.31 7.22 -22.90
CA GLN A 45 -7.32 6.03 -22.05
C GLN A 45 -5.94 5.77 -21.42
N LEU A 46 -4.86 5.94 -22.19
CA LEU A 46 -3.50 5.82 -21.68
C LEU A 46 -3.23 6.83 -20.56
N GLN A 47 -3.61 8.09 -20.74
CA GLN A 47 -3.44 9.12 -19.72
C GLN A 47 -4.23 8.81 -18.44
N GLU A 48 -5.49 8.39 -18.56
CA GLU A 48 -6.31 7.98 -17.41
C GLU A 48 -5.68 6.80 -16.64
N ASN A 49 -5.17 5.79 -17.35
CA ASN A 49 -4.49 4.65 -16.75
C ASN A 49 -3.21 5.05 -16.02
N LEU A 50 -2.40 5.96 -16.59
CA LEU A 50 -1.20 6.47 -15.96
C LEU A 50 -1.52 7.27 -14.68
N VAL A 51 -2.54 8.13 -14.72
CA VAL A 51 -3.01 8.88 -13.54
C VAL A 51 -3.48 7.92 -12.44
N ASN A 52 -4.27 6.91 -12.79
CA ASN A 52 -4.74 5.90 -11.83
C ASN A 52 -3.56 5.14 -11.18
N CYS A 53 -2.56 4.74 -11.96
CA CYS A 53 -1.32 4.15 -11.45
C CYS A 53 -0.63 5.06 -10.43
N LEU A 54 -0.46 6.34 -10.74
CA LEU A 54 0.15 7.32 -9.82
C LEU A 54 -0.66 7.46 -8.52
N THR A 55 -1.98 7.50 -8.60
CA THR A 55 -2.86 7.51 -7.42
C THR A 55 -2.66 6.26 -6.56
N PHE A 56 -2.60 5.07 -7.17
CA PHE A 56 -2.36 3.85 -6.41
C PHE A 56 -0.95 3.78 -5.81
N PHE A 57 0.08 4.28 -6.50
CA PHE A 57 1.43 4.39 -5.93
C PHE A 57 1.44 5.28 -4.69
N LEU A 58 0.74 6.42 -4.72
CA LEU A 58 0.60 7.29 -3.56
C LEU A 58 -0.10 6.59 -2.39
N ILE A 59 -1.15 5.82 -2.67
CA ILE A 59 -1.85 5.00 -1.66
C ILE A 59 -0.90 3.98 -1.03
N CYS A 60 -0.14 3.24 -1.86
CA CYS A 60 0.85 2.28 -1.39
C CYS A 60 1.91 2.92 -0.49
N ALA A 61 2.46 4.07 -0.89
CA ALA A 61 3.43 4.82 -0.09
C ALA A 61 2.87 5.20 1.28
N ASN A 62 1.61 5.67 1.32
CA ASN A 62 0.93 6.03 2.55
C ASN A 62 0.72 4.82 3.46
N TYR A 63 0.34 3.66 2.92
CA TYR A 63 0.20 2.43 3.69
C TYR A 63 1.54 1.92 4.24
N ILE A 64 2.63 2.03 3.48
CA ILE A 64 3.98 1.68 3.95
C ILE A 64 4.36 2.56 5.14
N SER A 65 4.23 3.89 5.03
CA SER A 65 4.54 4.79 6.15
C SER A 65 3.69 4.49 7.39
N ARG A 66 2.40 4.17 7.22
CA ARG A 66 1.54 3.79 8.36
C ARG A 66 1.94 2.46 8.98
N LEU A 67 2.42 1.49 8.20
CA LEU A 67 2.95 0.23 8.72
C LEU A 67 4.20 0.48 9.57
N GLU A 68 5.12 1.32 9.11
CA GLU A 68 6.31 1.74 9.88
C GLU A 68 5.92 2.42 11.20
N GLU A 69 4.88 3.27 11.20
CA GLU A 69 4.34 3.86 12.44
C GLU A 69 3.83 2.80 13.42
N GLN A 70 3.10 1.78 12.94
CA GLN A 70 2.60 0.71 13.82
C GLN A 70 3.73 -0.16 14.35
N GLU A 71 4.73 -0.48 13.53
CA GLU A 71 5.93 -1.21 13.96
C GLU A 71 6.63 -0.48 15.12
N ASN A 72 6.89 0.82 14.95
CA ASN A 72 7.50 1.67 15.97
C ASN A 72 6.66 1.71 17.27
N ARG A 73 5.33 1.75 17.15
CA ARG A 73 4.42 1.70 18.30
C ARG A 73 4.47 0.37 19.02
N ILE A 74 4.50 -0.75 18.30
CA ILE A 74 4.60 -2.09 18.89
C ILE A 74 5.94 -2.22 19.62
N GLN A 75 7.05 -1.86 18.97
CA GLN A 75 8.39 -1.93 19.54
C GLN A 75 8.52 -1.10 20.82
N THR A 76 8.03 0.15 20.80
CA THR A 76 8.05 1.03 21.97
C THR A 76 7.25 0.47 23.14
N ASN A 77 6.05 -0.07 22.88
CA ASN A 77 5.20 -0.61 23.94
C ASN A 77 5.76 -1.92 24.51
N LEU A 78 6.33 -2.81 23.68
CA LEU A 78 7.01 -4.01 24.14
C LEU A 78 8.22 -3.67 25.01
N ASN A 79 9.04 -2.70 24.60
CA ASN A 79 10.17 -2.22 25.39
C ASN A 79 9.74 -1.68 26.76
N LYS A 80 8.61 -0.95 26.81
CA LYS A 80 8.05 -0.46 28.08
C LYS A 80 7.54 -1.59 28.98
N TYR A 81 6.96 -2.64 28.38
CA TYR A 81 6.49 -3.80 29.12
C TYR A 81 7.66 -4.61 29.71
N ASN A 82 8.69 -4.87 28.90
CA ASN A 82 9.90 -5.59 29.34
C ASN A 82 10.67 -4.87 30.46
N LYS A 83 10.61 -3.54 30.53
CA LYS A 83 11.22 -2.76 31.63
C LYS A 83 10.41 -2.77 32.93
N ARG A 84 9.14 -3.18 32.87
CA ARG A 84 8.23 -3.24 34.03
C ARG A 84 8.15 -4.64 34.64
N LEU A 85 8.58 -5.65 33.90
CA LEU A 85 8.90 -6.99 34.39
C LEU A 85 10.32 -6.98 34.97
#